data_AF-A0A8T5NJ99-F1
#
_entry.id   AF-A0A8T5NJ99-F1
#
_cell.length_a   1.000
_cell.length_b   1.000
_cell.length_c   1.000
_cell.angle_alpha   90.00
_cell.angle_beta   90.00
_cell.angle_gamma   90.00
#
_symmetry.space_group_name_H-M   'P 1'
#
loop_
_entity.id
_entity.type
_entity.pdbx_description
1 polymer ?
#
loop_
_entity_poly.entity_id
_entity_poly.type
_entity_poly.pdbx_seq_one_letter_code
_entity_poly.pdbx_strand_id
1 'polypeptide(L)'
;QGVSRRRQAITWIPERDLFVKEDQPCLQRLWVRALGDGNAEMHCMWRSRDLFAAWNSNMVGLLTMIKREVLEPNELTLVKVVDFCNSLHIYEADWEAASSVKPLPRSPQMMRY
;
A
#
# COMPACT_ATOMS: atom_id res chain seq x y z
N GLN A 1 -16.47 0.40 -23.28
CA GLN A 1 -15.04 0.02 -23.41
C GLN A 1 -14.62 -0.74 -22.15
N GLY A 2 -13.96 -1.88 -22.28
CA GLY A 2 -13.59 -2.71 -21.12
C GLY A 2 -12.55 -2.02 -20.24
N VAL A 3 -12.71 -2.14 -18.92
CA VAL A 3 -11.76 -1.53 -17.98
C VAL A 3 -10.42 -2.29 -18.03
N SER A 4 -9.33 -1.58 -18.31
CA SER A 4 -7.99 -2.20 -18.41
C SER A 4 -7.57 -2.85 -17.09
N ARG A 5 -7.16 -4.12 -17.16
CA ARG A 5 -6.63 -4.91 -16.03
C ARG A 5 -5.11 -4.84 -15.91
N ARG A 6 -4.45 -4.02 -16.75
CA ARG A 6 -2.99 -4.00 -16.94
C ARG A 6 -2.30 -2.75 -16.37
N ARG A 7 -3.03 -1.85 -15.71
CA ARG A 7 -2.50 -0.59 -15.15
C ARG A 7 -1.70 -0.84 -13.88
N GLN A 8 -0.47 -1.29 -14.05
CA GLN A 8 0.41 -1.72 -12.98
C GLN A 8 1.72 -0.96 -13.09
N ALA A 9 2.30 -0.62 -11.95
CA ALA A 9 3.65 -0.10 -11.83
C ALA A 9 4.47 -1.08 -10.99
N ILE A 10 5.73 -1.27 -11.36
CA ILE A 10 6.68 -2.08 -10.60
C ILE A 10 7.90 -1.23 -10.27
N THR A 11 8.47 -1.51 -9.12
CA THR A 11 9.71 -0.89 -8.61
C THR A 11 10.83 -1.91 -8.56
N TRP A 12 10.48 -3.20 -8.45
CA TRP A 12 11.42 -4.30 -8.45
C TRP A 12 11.83 -4.66 -9.88
N ILE A 13 13.14 -4.60 -10.13
CA ILE A 13 13.77 -4.92 -11.43
C ILE A 13 14.72 -6.09 -11.17
N PRO A 14 14.32 -7.36 -11.46
CA PRO A 14 15.11 -8.53 -11.11
C PRO A 14 16.55 -8.49 -11.63
N GLU A 15 16.76 -7.99 -12.84
CA GLU A 15 18.07 -7.90 -13.51
C GLU A 15 19.04 -6.95 -12.79
N ARG A 16 18.53 -6.05 -11.95
CA ARG A 16 19.31 -5.11 -11.13
C ARG A 16 19.29 -5.55 -9.67
N ASP A 17 18.11 -5.65 -9.10
CA ASP A 17 17.89 -5.72 -7.65
C ASP A 17 18.38 -7.04 -7.02
N LEU A 18 18.60 -8.08 -7.83
CA LEU A 18 19.23 -9.32 -7.36
C LEU A 18 20.74 -9.20 -7.15
N PHE A 19 21.38 -8.17 -7.72
CA PHE A 19 22.85 -8.09 -7.82
C PHE A 19 23.45 -6.82 -7.21
N VAL A 20 22.61 -5.89 -6.75
CA VAL A 20 23.03 -4.67 -6.05
C VAL A 20 23.23 -4.94 -4.55
N LYS A 21 24.10 -4.16 -3.91
CA LYS A 21 24.36 -4.28 -2.45
C LYS A 21 23.37 -3.49 -1.63
N GLU A 22 22.80 -2.45 -2.22
CA GLU A 22 21.77 -1.60 -1.66
C GLU A 22 20.49 -2.38 -1.39
N ASP A 23 19.69 -1.88 -0.46
CA ASP A 23 18.40 -2.50 -0.15
C ASP A 23 17.46 -2.47 -1.36
N GLN A 24 16.87 -3.63 -1.68
CA GLN A 24 15.88 -3.72 -2.75
C GLN A 24 14.57 -3.01 -2.36
N PRO A 25 13.75 -2.58 -3.32
CA PRO A 25 12.46 -1.95 -3.02
C PRO A 25 11.56 -2.84 -2.15
N CYS A 26 11.05 -2.29 -1.04
CA CYS A 26 10.09 -2.99 -0.18
C CYS A 26 8.73 -3.14 -0.87
N LEU A 27 8.19 -2.03 -1.40
CA LEU A 27 7.09 -2.05 -2.36
C LEU A 27 7.64 -2.61 -3.66
N GLN A 28 7.03 -3.63 -4.23
CA GLN A 28 7.46 -4.23 -5.50
C GLN A 28 6.49 -3.95 -6.64
N ARG A 29 5.18 -3.86 -6.34
CA ARG A 29 4.14 -3.65 -7.34
C ARG A 29 2.98 -2.83 -6.79
N LEU A 30 2.47 -1.95 -7.63
CA LEU A 30 1.24 -1.20 -7.46
C LEU A 30 0.29 -1.54 -8.62
N TRP A 31 -0.98 -1.81 -8.31
CA TRP A 31 -2.01 -2.03 -9.33
C TRP A 31 -3.21 -1.15 -9.02
N VAL A 32 -3.58 -0.28 -9.96
CA VAL A 32 -4.76 0.57 -9.85
C VAL A 32 -5.79 0.15 -10.88
N ARG A 33 -7.00 -0.13 -10.43
CA ARG A 33 -8.08 -0.63 -11.27
C ARG A 33 -9.31 0.24 -11.11
N ALA A 34 -9.73 0.89 -12.19
CA ALA A 34 -11.08 1.45 -12.27
C ALA A 34 -12.12 0.31 -12.23
N LEU A 35 -13.23 0.53 -11.56
CA LEU A 35 -14.30 -0.45 -11.35
C LEU A 35 -15.55 -0.14 -12.19
N GLY A 36 -15.63 1.05 -12.77
CA GLY A 36 -16.87 1.61 -13.31
C GLY A 36 -17.41 2.70 -12.38
N ASP A 37 -18.33 3.52 -12.87
CA ASP A 37 -19.07 4.51 -12.07
C ASP A 37 -18.19 5.47 -11.26
N GLY A 38 -17.05 5.88 -11.82
CA GLY A 38 -16.10 6.77 -11.15
C GLY A 38 -15.35 6.13 -9.99
N ASN A 39 -15.41 4.81 -9.79
CA ASN A 39 -14.75 4.13 -8.67
C ASN A 39 -13.44 3.45 -9.09
N ALA A 40 -12.51 3.35 -8.15
CA ALA A 40 -11.23 2.65 -8.31
C ALA A 40 -10.82 1.87 -7.06
N GLU A 41 -10.03 0.83 -7.26
CA GLU A 41 -9.30 0.13 -6.20
C GLU A 41 -7.80 0.15 -6.47
N MET A 42 -7.01 0.11 -5.40
CA MET A 42 -5.57 0.07 -5.42
C MET A 42 -5.08 -1.18 -4.68
N HIS A 43 -4.10 -1.87 -5.23
CA HIS A 43 -3.43 -3.01 -4.61
C HIS A 43 -1.93 -2.74 -4.54
N CYS A 44 -1.37 -2.85 -3.34
CA CYS A 44 0.06 -2.76 -3.08
C CYS A 44 0.60 -4.15 -2.78
N MET A 45 1.78 -4.48 -3.29
CA MET A 45 2.48 -5.73 -2.98
C MET A 45 3.87 -5.41 -2.43
N TRP A 46 4.13 -5.87 -1.21
CA TRP A 46 5.36 -5.62 -0.47
C TRP A 46 6.09 -6.92 -0.16
N ARG A 47 7.41 -6.97 -0.43
CA ARG A 47 8.24 -8.09 0.03
C ARG A 47 8.52 -8.02 1.54
N SER A 48 8.53 -6.81 2.10
CA SER A 48 8.89 -6.51 3.48
C SER A 48 8.13 -5.28 3.97
N ARG A 49 7.56 -5.35 5.17
CA ARG A 49 6.69 -4.31 5.71
C ARG A 49 6.90 -4.15 7.21
N ASP A 50 7.58 -3.06 7.59
CA ASP A 50 7.63 -2.60 8.97
C ASP A 50 6.27 -1.98 9.32
N LEU A 51 5.53 -2.68 10.18
CA LEU A 51 4.18 -2.33 10.57
C LEU A 51 4.13 -1.10 11.49
N PHE A 52 5.16 -0.88 12.29
CA PHE A 52 5.12 0.15 13.32
C PHE A 52 5.71 1.47 12.83
N ALA A 53 6.98 1.47 12.39
CA ALA A 53 7.68 2.71 12.09
C ALA A 53 7.41 3.22 10.66
N ALA A 54 7.19 2.31 9.70
CA ALA A 54 7.09 2.69 8.28
C ALA A 54 5.68 2.63 7.69
N TRP A 55 4.83 1.70 8.16
CA TRP A 55 3.54 1.44 7.51
C TRP A 55 2.69 2.70 7.36
N ASN A 56 2.54 3.48 8.44
CA ASN A 56 1.70 4.66 8.45
C ASN A 56 2.16 5.72 7.44
N SER A 57 3.44 6.12 7.51
CA SER A 57 4.01 7.15 6.64
C SER A 57 3.97 6.73 5.17
N ASN A 58 4.26 5.45 4.89
CA ASN A 58 4.16 4.88 3.56
C ASN A 58 2.73 4.90 3.02
N MET A 59 1.73 4.56 3.84
CA MET A 59 0.32 4.59 3.42
C MET A 59 -0.14 6.01 3.13
N VAL A 60 0.18 6.98 3.99
CA VAL A 60 -0.16 8.39 3.77
C VAL A 60 0.51 8.91 2.50
N GLY A 61 1.79 8.61 2.29
CA GLY A 61 2.52 9.01 1.09
C GLY A 61 1.93 8.42 -0.18
N LEU A 62 1.68 7.10 -0.21
CA LEU A 62 1.11 6.42 -1.37
C LEU A 62 -0.31 6.89 -1.69
N LEU A 63 -1.17 7.06 -0.68
CA LEU A 63 -2.53 7.53 -0.89
C LEU A 63 -2.57 8.98 -1.37
N THR A 64 -1.71 9.84 -0.83
CA THR A 64 -1.57 11.23 -1.29
C THR A 64 -1.09 11.28 -2.74
N MET A 65 -0.06 10.50 -3.08
CA MET A 65 0.48 10.43 -4.43
C MET A 65 -0.57 9.90 -5.41
N ILE A 66 -1.23 8.76 -5.10
CA ILE A 66 -2.24 8.19 -5.99
C ILE A 66 -3.44 9.11 -6.16
N LYS A 67 -3.86 9.81 -5.11
CA LYS A 67 -4.90 10.83 -5.19
C LYS A 67 -4.54 11.91 -6.22
N ARG A 68 -3.36 12.53 -6.07
CA ARG A 68 -2.89 13.62 -6.92
C ARG A 68 -2.61 13.20 -8.36
N GLU A 69 -1.92 12.08 -8.55
CA GLU A 69 -1.36 11.68 -9.84
C GLU A 69 -2.30 10.81 -10.68
N VAL A 70 -3.24 10.10 -10.04
CA VAL A 70 -4.07 9.09 -10.72
C VAL A 70 -5.55 9.36 -10.52
N LEU A 71 -6.01 9.60 -9.30
CA LEU A 71 -7.45 9.66 -9.03
C LEU A 71 -8.08 10.97 -9.50
N GLU A 72 -7.57 12.12 -9.04
CA GLU A 72 -8.11 13.44 -9.37
C GLU A 72 -8.08 13.73 -10.88
N PRO A 73 -6.98 13.48 -11.62
CA PRO A 73 -6.94 13.74 -13.06
C PRO A 73 -7.88 12.85 -13.89
N ASN A 74 -8.37 11.74 -13.32
CA ASN A 74 -9.25 10.79 -13.99
C ASN A 74 -10.67 10.76 -13.39
N GLU A 75 -11.00 11.70 -12.49
CA GLU A 75 -12.31 11.78 -11.80
C GLU A 75 -12.70 10.47 -11.10
N LEU A 76 -11.72 9.80 -10.48
CA LEU A 76 -11.91 8.53 -9.78
C LEU A 76 -11.96 8.71 -8.26
N THR A 77 -12.78 7.91 -7.60
CA THR A 77 -12.86 7.76 -6.15
C THR A 77 -12.26 6.42 -5.75
N LEU A 78 -11.28 6.43 -4.83
CA LEU A 78 -10.69 5.22 -4.29
C LEU A 78 -11.61 4.61 -3.24
N VAL A 79 -12.19 3.46 -3.56
CA VAL A 79 -13.14 2.75 -2.67
C VAL A 79 -12.51 1.57 -1.93
N LYS A 80 -11.34 1.11 -2.37
CA LYS A 80 -10.65 -0.03 -1.77
C LYS A 80 -9.14 0.07 -1.91
N VAL A 81 -8.45 -0.29 -0.83
CA VAL A 81 -7.02 -0.48 -0.79
C VAL A 81 -6.74 -1.89 -0.29
N VAL A 82 -5.93 -2.64 -1.03
CA VAL A 82 -5.43 -3.95 -0.63
C VAL A 82 -3.94 -3.83 -0.38
N ASP A 83 -3.51 -4.09 0.85
CA ASP A 83 -2.11 -4.05 1.26
C ASP A 83 -1.58 -5.47 1.46
N PHE A 84 -1.03 -6.06 0.39
CA PHE A 84 -0.49 -7.42 0.42
C PHE A 84 0.99 -7.39 0.81
N CYS A 85 1.38 -8.18 1.79
CA CYS A 85 2.77 -8.26 2.23
C CYS A 85 3.22 -9.71 2.45
N ASN A 86 4.47 -10.01 2.08
CA ASN A 86 5.07 -11.32 2.29
C ASN A 86 5.64 -11.45 3.72
N SER A 87 6.22 -10.38 4.25
CA SER A 87 6.80 -10.32 5.59
C SER A 87 6.36 -9.05 6.31
N LEU A 88 5.30 -9.17 7.12
CA LEU A 88 4.85 -8.14 8.04
C LEU A 88 5.56 -8.31 9.38
N HIS A 89 6.25 -7.28 9.85
CA HIS A 89 7.07 -7.38 11.05
C HIS A 89 7.10 -6.07 11.84
N ILE A 90 7.56 -6.19 13.09
CA ILE A 90 7.90 -5.10 13.99
C ILE A 90 9.32 -5.39 14.47
N TYR A 91 10.21 -4.39 14.44
CA TYR A 91 11.56 -4.56 14.96
C TYR A 91 11.55 -4.62 16.48
N GLU A 92 12.47 -5.41 17.05
CA GLU A 92 12.59 -5.56 18.50
C GLU A 92 12.84 -4.22 19.20
N ALA A 93 13.63 -3.34 18.59
CA ALA A 93 13.90 -1.99 19.09
C ALA A 93 12.62 -1.15 19.26
N ASP A 94 11.57 -1.43 18.48
CA ASP A 94 10.29 -0.71 18.52
C ASP A 94 9.23 -1.45 19.36
N TRP A 95 9.55 -2.61 19.92
CA TRP A 95 8.55 -3.50 20.53
C TRP A 95 7.80 -2.86 21.71
N GLU A 96 8.51 -2.15 22.58
CA GLU A 96 7.90 -1.49 23.75
C GLU A 96 6.92 -0.39 23.33
N ALA A 97 7.32 0.44 22.35
CA ALA A 97 6.47 1.49 21.80
C ALA A 97 5.27 0.92 21.05
N ALA A 98 5.49 -0.12 20.23
CA ALA A 98 4.44 -0.83 19.52
C ALA A 98 3.42 -1.48 20.47
N SER A 99 3.89 -2.09 21.56
CA SER A 99 3.04 -2.70 22.59
C SER A 99 2.20 -1.67 23.36
N SER A 100 2.63 -0.41 23.36
CA SER A 100 1.90 0.70 24.01
C SER A 100 0.82 1.31 23.11
N VAL A 101 0.72 0.89 21.84
CA VAL A 101 -0.34 1.35 20.92
C VAL A 101 -1.69 0.87 21.44
N LYS A 102 -2.54 1.83 21.81
CA LYS A 102 -3.88 1.51 22.31
C LYS A 102 -4.72 0.94 21.17
N PRO A 103 -5.27 -0.28 21.31
CA PRO A 103 -6.24 -0.77 20.35
C PRO A 103 -7.46 0.15 20.36
N LEU A 104 -8.06 0.34 19.18
CA LEU A 104 -9.33 1.03 19.11
C LEU A 104 -10.39 0.17 19.82
N PRO A 105 -11.25 0.77 20.68
CA PRO A 105 -12.24 0.03 21.47
C PRO A 105 -13.23 -0.76 20.61
N ARG A 106 -13.40 -0.35 19.35
CA ARG A 106 -14.14 -1.07 18.32
C ARG A 106 -13.39 -0.90 17.00
N SER A 107 -13.24 -1.99 16.23
CA SER A 107 -12.66 -1.88 14.90
C SER A 107 -13.47 -0.87 14.07
N PRO A 108 -12.82 0.09 13.38
CA PRO A 108 -13.52 1.00 12.46
C PRO A 108 -14.32 0.28 11.38
N GLN A 109 -13.93 -0.93 11.01
CA GLN A 109 -14.69 -1.77 10.08
C GLN A 109 -16.02 -2.21 10.70
N MET A 110 -16.04 -2.47 12.01
CA MET A 110 -17.24 -2.86 12.78
C MET A 110 -18.11 -1.68 13.20
N MET A 111 -17.70 -0.44 12.90
CA MET A 111 -18.50 0.79 13.16
C MET A 111 -19.31 1.24 11.94
N ARG A 112 -19.10 0.63 10.77
CA ARG A 112 -19.81 0.95 9.52
C ARG A 112 -21.13 0.16 9.34
N TYR A 113 -21.49 -0.66 10.32
CA TYR A 113 -22.71 -1.47 10.37
C TYR A 113 -23.46 -1.22 11.67
#